data_AF-A0A964EVU3-F1
#
_entry.id   AF-A0A964EVU3-F1
#
_cell.length_a   1.000
_cell.length_b   1.000
_cell.length_c   1.000
_cell.angle_alpha   90.00
_cell.angle_beta   90.00
_cell.angle_gamma   90.00
#
_symmetry.space_group_name_H-M   'P 1'
#
loop_
_entity.id
_entity.type
_entity.pdbx_description
1 polymer ?
#
loop_
_entity_poly.entity_id
_entity_poly.type
_entity_poly.pdbx_seq_one_letter_code
_entity_poly.pdbx_strand_id
1 'polypeptide(L)'
;MLIPCPACGQHVTPTTCVCPHCAATVKVCDRGRSGTAVAAMMGLTAIIGGCIQNEYGVADGPSNYAGNDADGDGYYDDVDCDDEDPDVHPDAVETPGDSVDSNCDGDDDT
;
A
#
# COMPACT_ATOMS: atom_id res chain seq x y z
N MET A 1 -15.54 -8.62 3.62
CA MET A 1 -14.18 -9.00 4.05
C MET A 1 -13.24 -7.99 3.42
N LEU A 2 -12.65 -7.13 4.24
CA LEU A 2 -11.66 -6.14 3.80
C LEU A 2 -10.28 -6.80 3.84
N ILE A 3 -9.36 -6.33 2.99
CA ILE A 3 -7.98 -6.81 2.95
C ILE A 3 -7.05 -5.66 3.30
N PRO A 4 -5.99 -5.88 4.10
CA PRO A 4 -5.01 -4.84 4.38
C PRO A 4 -4.19 -4.51 3.14
N CYS A 5 -3.91 -3.24 2.93
CA CYS A 5 -3.03 -2.77 1.87
C CYS A 5 -1.59 -3.17 2.19
N PRO A 6 -0.86 -3.85 1.28
CA PRO A 6 0.52 -4.28 1.55
C PRO A 6 1.53 -3.13 1.57
N ALA A 7 1.11 -1.88 1.35
CA ALA A 7 1.98 -0.72 1.28
C ALA A 7 1.74 0.31 2.41
N CYS A 8 0.58 0.30 3.06
CA CYS A 8 0.26 1.27 4.13
C CYS A 8 -0.63 0.66 5.23
N GLY A 9 -0.79 -0.66 5.28
CA GLY A 9 -1.62 -1.37 6.27
C GLY A 9 -3.14 -1.19 6.13
N GLN A 10 -3.59 -0.08 5.54
CA GLN A 10 -4.99 0.34 5.52
C GLN A 10 -5.93 -0.67 4.86
N HIS A 11 -7.10 -0.86 5.46
CA HIS A 11 -8.09 -1.83 5.01
C HIS A 11 -8.81 -1.33 3.76
N VAL A 12 -8.65 -2.06 2.66
CA VAL A 12 -9.31 -1.75 1.39
C VAL A 12 -10.32 -2.82 1.01
N THR A 13 -11.25 -2.45 0.12
CA THR A 13 -12.15 -3.44 -0.46
C THR A 13 -11.37 -4.38 -1.39
N PRO A 14 -11.73 -5.67 -1.51
CA PRO A 14 -11.07 -6.60 -2.42
C PRO A 14 -11.16 -6.18 -3.90
N THR A 15 -12.10 -5.27 -4.22
CA THR A 15 -12.29 -4.69 -5.54
C THR A 15 -11.44 -3.45 -5.81
N THR A 16 -10.74 -2.93 -4.80
CA THR A 16 -9.90 -1.74 -4.90
C THR A 16 -8.57 -2.08 -5.58
N CYS A 17 -8.31 -1.50 -6.76
CA CYS A 17 -7.08 -1.75 -7.52
C CYS A 17 -5.87 -0.93 -7.07
N VAL A 18 -6.17 0.25 -6.58
CA VAL A 18 -5.21 1.24 -6.14
C VAL A 18 -5.71 1.71 -4.79
N CYS A 19 -4.87 1.61 -3.78
CA CYS A 19 -5.21 2.06 -2.44
C CYS A 19 -5.60 3.55 -2.50
N PRO A 20 -6.81 3.94 -2.07
CA PRO A 20 -7.19 5.35 -2.05
C PRO A 20 -6.43 6.16 -1.00
N HIS A 21 -5.73 5.49 -0.10
CA HIS A 21 -4.96 6.10 1.00
C HIS A 21 -3.53 6.44 0.56
N CYS A 22 -2.82 5.49 -0.06
CA CYS A 22 -1.40 5.66 -0.42
C CYS A 22 -1.10 5.54 -1.92
N ALA A 23 -2.14 5.40 -2.77
CA ALA A 23 -2.02 5.17 -4.20
C ALA A 23 -1.22 3.91 -4.61
N ALA A 24 -0.87 3.03 -3.67
CA ALA A 24 -0.18 1.79 -3.97
C ALA A 24 -1.09 0.77 -4.67
N THR A 25 -0.48 -0.09 -5.49
CA THR A 25 -1.21 -1.17 -6.15
C THR A 25 -1.47 -2.32 -5.18
N VAL A 26 -2.73 -2.74 -5.05
CA VAL A 26 -3.15 -3.82 -4.15
C VAL A 26 -3.14 -5.13 -4.93
N LYS A 27 -2.41 -6.16 -4.47
CA LYS A 27 -2.16 -7.42 -5.22
C LYS A 27 -3.42 -8.22 -5.64
N VAL A 28 -4.61 -7.81 -5.21
CA VAL A 28 -5.89 -8.52 -5.40
C VAL A 28 -6.76 -7.86 -6.47
N CYS A 29 -6.32 -6.78 -7.15
CA CYS A 29 -7.00 -6.38 -8.37
C CYS A 29 -6.74 -7.40 -9.47
N ASP A 30 -7.58 -8.43 -9.48
CA ASP A 30 -7.88 -9.22 -10.66
C ASP A 30 -8.17 -8.23 -11.78
N ARG A 31 -7.15 -8.05 -12.63
CA ARG A 31 -7.20 -7.23 -13.82
C ARG A 31 -8.19 -7.91 -14.75
N GLY A 32 -9.47 -7.63 -14.55
CA GLY A 32 -10.59 -8.01 -15.40
C GLY A 32 -10.47 -7.32 -16.76
N ARG A 33 -9.54 -7.80 -17.59
CA ARG A 33 -9.49 -7.63 -19.05
C ARG A 33 -8.73 -8.84 -19.58
N SER A 34 -9.33 -9.96 -19.99
CA SER A 34 -10.47 -10.12 -20.91
C SER A 34 -10.42 -9.12 -22.06
N GLY A 35 -9.47 -9.34 -22.97
CA GLY A 35 -9.28 -8.56 -24.18
C GLY A 35 -8.64 -9.40 -25.28
N THR A 36 -9.42 -10.39 -25.77
CA THR A 36 -9.31 -11.14 -27.03
C THR A 36 -7.92 -11.26 -27.66
N ALA A 37 -7.39 -12.48 -27.66
CA ALA A 37 -6.38 -12.93 -28.62
C ALA A 37 -6.89 -12.68 -30.05
N VAL A 38 -6.53 -11.54 -30.63
CA VAL A 38 -6.58 -11.35 -32.08
C VAL A 38 -5.38 -12.11 -32.63
N ALA A 39 -5.59 -13.39 -32.89
CA ALA A 39 -4.72 -14.22 -33.69
C ALA A 39 -4.75 -13.72 -35.14
N ALA A 40 -3.77 -12.90 -35.52
CA ALA A 40 -3.48 -12.48 -36.89
C ALA A 40 -2.04 -11.93 -36.88
N MET A 41 -1.05 -12.41 -37.62
CA MET A 41 -0.96 -13.39 -38.70
C MET A 41 0.45 -14.02 -38.61
N MET A 42 0.51 -15.28 -39.02
CA MET A 42 1.69 -16.11 -39.34
C MET A 42 3.06 -15.40 -39.40
N GLY A 43 4.00 -15.81 -38.54
CA GLY A 43 5.44 -15.76 -38.82
C GLY A 43 6.31 -15.22 -37.67
N LEU A 44 7.11 -16.13 -37.06
CA LEU A 44 8.19 -15.89 -36.08
C LEU A 44 7.72 -15.19 -34.77
N THR A 45 7.78 -15.75 -33.57
CA THR A 45 8.56 -16.82 -32.95
C THR A 45 7.77 -17.26 -31.70
N ALA A 46 7.65 -18.55 -31.47
CA ALA A 46 7.24 -19.06 -30.17
C ALA A 46 8.43 -18.93 -29.22
N ILE A 47 8.42 -17.93 -28.34
CA ILE A 47 9.23 -17.96 -27.12
C ILE A 47 8.33 -18.46 -26.00
N ILE A 48 8.81 -19.52 -25.37
CA ILE A 48 8.17 -20.32 -24.34
C ILE A 48 7.93 -19.46 -23.09
N GLY A 49 6.73 -19.58 -22.52
CA GLY A 49 6.46 -19.50 -21.07
C GLY A 49 7.12 -18.36 -20.30
N GLY A 50 6.43 -17.22 -20.23
CA GLY A 50 6.73 -16.15 -19.30
C GLY A 50 5.87 -14.97 -19.66
N CYS A 51 5.12 -14.43 -18.70
CA CYS A 51 4.62 -13.08 -18.86
C CYS A 51 5.83 -12.20 -19.18
N ILE A 52 5.82 -11.53 -20.33
CA ILE A 52 6.71 -10.40 -20.54
C ILE A 52 6.28 -9.32 -19.55
N GLN A 53 6.74 -9.45 -18.30
CA GLN A 53 6.90 -8.33 -17.42
C GLN A 53 7.94 -7.48 -18.14
N ASN A 54 7.48 -6.39 -18.75
CA ASN A 54 8.37 -5.35 -19.19
C ASN A 54 9.21 -4.99 -17.96
N GLU A 55 10.47 -5.38 -18.02
CA GLU A 55 11.53 -4.99 -17.11
C GLU A 55 11.81 -3.51 -17.36
N TYR A 56 10.93 -2.69 -16.79
CA TYR A 56 11.22 -1.32 -16.42
C TYR A 56 10.84 -1.29 -14.96
N GLY A 57 11.83 -1.09 -14.08
CA GLY A 57 11.60 -1.04 -12.64
C GLY A 57 10.37 -0.18 -12.37
N VAL A 58 9.30 -0.83 -11.93
CA VAL A 58 8.25 -0.11 -11.23
C VAL A 58 9.00 0.39 -10.01
N ALA A 59 9.37 1.68 -10.01
CA ALA A 59 9.39 2.38 -8.76
C ALA A 59 8.00 2.13 -8.20
N ASP A 60 7.96 1.38 -7.11
CA ASP A 60 6.76 0.98 -6.39
C ASP A 60 6.02 2.26 -5.98
N GLY A 61 5.19 2.79 -6.89
CA GLY A 61 4.61 4.12 -6.77
C GLY A 61 5.65 5.25 -6.78
N PRO A 62 5.20 6.51 -6.91
CA PRO A 62 6.00 7.60 -6.42
C PRO A 62 6.10 7.46 -4.90
N SER A 63 7.18 6.87 -4.38
CA SER A 63 7.70 7.24 -3.05
C SER A 63 8.27 8.67 -3.12
N ASN A 64 7.44 9.61 -3.58
CA ASN A 64 7.57 11.05 -3.35
C ASN A 64 6.50 11.49 -2.36
N TYR A 65 6.05 10.57 -1.50
CA TYR A 65 5.89 10.94 -0.11
C TYR A 65 7.31 11.01 0.43
N ALA A 66 7.80 12.22 0.70
CA ALA A 66 9.14 12.45 1.22
C ALA A 66 9.24 12.10 2.71
N GLY A 67 8.37 11.20 3.19
CA GLY A 67 8.29 10.80 4.57
C GLY A 67 9.01 9.48 4.79
N ASN A 68 9.62 9.37 5.97
CA ASN A 68 10.25 8.16 6.47
C ASN A 68 9.19 7.35 7.25
N ASP A 69 9.30 6.03 7.21
CA ASP A 69 8.51 5.06 7.99
C ASP A 69 9.57 4.18 8.66
N ALA A 70 10.08 4.60 9.82
CA ALA A 70 11.23 3.97 10.47
C ALA A 70 10.85 2.75 11.30
N ASP A 71 9.62 2.67 11.78
CA ASP A 71 9.13 1.57 12.60
C ASP A 71 8.32 0.50 11.82
N GLY A 72 7.88 0.82 10.60
CA GLY A 72 7.20 -0.09 9.70
C GLY A 72 5.71 -0.29 10.01
N ASP A 73 5.06 0.65 10.69
CA ASP A 73 3.66 0.58 11.10
C ASP A 73 2.67 0.94 9.96
N GLY A 74 3.19 1.55 8.88
CA GLY A 74 2.46 1.96 7.69
C GLY A 74 2.00 3.42 7.67
N TYR A 75 2.41 4.22 8.65
CA TYR A 75 2.35 5.66 8.71
C TYR A 75 3.73 6.24 8.42
N TYR A 76 3.76 7.53 8.05
CA TYR A 76 5.00 8.22 7.75
C TYR A 76 5.19 9.34 8.78
N ASP A 77 6.43 9.77 8.98
CA ASP A 77 6.85 10.86 9.88
C ASP A 77 6.11 12.22 9.72
N ASP A 78 5.28 12.39 8.69
CA ASP A 78 4.43 13.58 8.52
C ASP A 78 3.08 13.49 9.24
N VAL A 79 2.62 12.27 9.53
CA VAL A 79 1.36 11.97 10.24
C VAL A 79 1.60 11.18 11.52
N ASP A 80 2.71 10.46 11.61
CA ASP A 80 3.15 9.74 12.79
C ASP A 80 3.89 10.68 13.75
N CYS A 81 3.44 10.70 15.00
CA CYS A 81 4.02 11.49 16.06
C CYS A 81 5.26 10.84 16.69
N ASP A 82 5.48 9.53 16.49
CA ASP A 82 6.68 8.80 16.92
C ASP A 82 7.09 7.70 15.92
N ASP A 83 7.75 8.10 14.82
CA ASP A 83 8.30 7.24 13.74
C ASP A 83 9.37 6.21 14.22
N GLU A 84 9.59 6.06 15.52
CA GLU A 84 10.45 5.03 16.12
C GLU A 84 9.66 3.95 16.92
N ASP A 85 8.34 4.10 17.11
CA ASP A 85 7.50 3.19 17.90
C ASP A 85 6.22 2.77 17.15
N PRO A 86 6.15 1.52 16.64
CA PRO A 86 5.04 1.08 15.79
C PRO A 86 3.71 0.90 16.54
N ASP A 87 3.69 1.09 17.86
CA ASP A 87 2.48 1.14 18.67
C ASP A 87 1.91 2.58 18.82
N VAL A 88 2.62 3.61 18.34
CA VAL A 88 2.23 5.04 18.38
C VAL A 88 1.98 5.52 16.96
N HIS A 89 0.71 5.71 16.58
CA HIS A 89 0.32 6.11 15.24
C HIS A 89 -1.14 6.56 15.15
N PRO A 90 -1.58 7.28 14.10
CA PRO A 90 -2.93 7.85 13.99
C PRO A 90 -4.16 6.93 14.21
N ASP A 91 -4.01 5.62 14.07
CA ASP A 91 -5.08 4.63 14.33
C ASP A 91 -4.79 3.77 15.58
N ALA A 92 -3.77 4.10 16.38
CA ALA A 92 -3.43 3.37 17.58
C ALA A 92 -4.50 3.54 18.66
N VAL A 93 -4.52 2.61 19.61
CA VAL A 93 -5.47 2.66 20.73
C VAL A 93 -4.84 3.43 21.88
N GLU A 94 -5.48 4.54 22.25
CA GLU A 94 -5.13 5.33 23.43
C GLU A 94 -5.20 4.51 24.73
N THR A 95 -4.23 4.71 25.60
CA THR A 95 -4.27 4.23 26.99
C THR A 95 -4.55 5.41 27.92
N PRO A 96 -5.79 5.54 28.46
CA PRO A 96 -6.16 6.76 29.15
C PRO A 96 -5.29 7.08 30.37
N GLY A 97 -4.71 8.28 30.37
CA GLY A 97 -3.93 8.85 31.46
C GLY A 97 -2.55 8.24 31.65
N ASP A 98 -1.95 7.64 30.62
CA ASP A 98 -0.54 7.24 30.63
C ASP A 98 0.40 8.36 30.14
N SER A 99 -0.15 9.51 29.73
CA SER A 99 0.58 10.70 29.26
C SER A 99 1.28 10.49 27.91
N VAL A 100 0.83 9.53 27.11
CA VAL A 100 1.30 9.25 25.75
C VAL A 100 0.13 9.40 24.78
N ASP A 101 0.22 10.39 23.90
CA ASP A 101 -0.65 10.52 22.73
C ASP A 101 -0.25 9.41 21.74
N SER A 102 -0.87 8.24 21.90
CA SER A 102 -0.60 7.06 21.09
C SER A 102 -1.28 7.18 19.73
N ASN A 103 -2.44 7.85 19.66
CA ASN A 103 -3.22 7.99 18.43
C ASN A 103 -2.87 9.24 17.59
N CYS A 104 -1.83 9.98 17.98
CA CYS A 104 -1.36 11.21 17.33
C CYS A 104 -2.46 12.24 17.03
N ASP A 105 -3.48 12.35 17.88
CA ASP A 105 -4.59 13.31 17.70
C ASP A 105 -4.33 14.68 18.33
N GLY A 106 -3.25 14.80 19.09
CA GLY A 106 -2.77 16.02 19.73
C GLY A 106 -3.20 16.18 21.19
N ASP A 107 -3.96 15.24 21.75
CA ASP A 107 -4.39 15.20 23.14
C ASP A 107 -4.15 13.80 23.75
N ASP A 108 -3.74 13.72 25.03
CA ASP A 108 -3.73 12.46 25.80
C ASP A 108 -5.14 12.23 26.36
N ASP A 109 -5.78 11.12 26.01
CA ASP A 109 -7.09 10.77 26.54
C ASP A 109 -7.01 10.57 28.07
N THR A 110 -7.91 11.20 28.83
CA THR A 110 -7.91 11.17 30.32
C THR A 110 -9.00 10.32 30.95
#